data_AF-A0A8T2Z9I1-F1
#
_entry.id   AF-A0A8T2Z9I1-F1
#
_cell.length_a   1.000
_cell.length_b   1.000
_cell.length_c   1.000
_cell.angle_alpha   90.00
_cell.angle_beta   90.00
_cell.angle_gamma   90.00
#
_symmetry.space_group_name_H-M   'P 1'
#
loop_
_entity.id
_entity.type
_entity.pdbx_description
1 polymer ?
#
loop_
_entity_poly.entity_id
_entity_poly.type
_entity_poly.pdbx_seq_one_letter_code
_entity_poly.pdbx_strand_id
1 'polypeptide(L)'
;MGRRQNDSEPSRFISLSFLLVGLISCALVYTVLSVVLNPNIGSKGSNFESLALAEVSSDGGCCRGIENLELWGAAVKWGSDFKFNSSKECCQACKAMCTGIDGPCLCDTWVFCGNKKACGSKFGECWLKKQKDVFAPDRQEAGDPVIWTSGIIFGKGEGIVGLETEYGTLHIKLFPDCAPHSVAYILELLTLRHCAGCQFHRAEGRGQLWDAEGNHIKKAPFGPPFAMIQGTLEAQGTSFKKIPTEECPYIRRGSVAWVSSGPEFFISLANHQEWKKAYTVFGSVLPEDMEIAEKIAQLPTKSDVWNNINVSVLEKPVPLLVRRLKTRQGNLNKM
;
A
#
# COMPACT_ATOMS: atom_id res chain seq x y z
N MET A 1 -68.73 -14.04 -66.71
CA MET A 1 -68.44 -14.48 -65.32
C MET A 1 -67.01 -14.07 -64.98
N GLY A 2 -66.76 -13.51 -63.79
CA GLY A 2 -65.40 -13.26 -63.28
C GLY A 2 -65.20 -11.88 -62.66
N ARG A 3 -65.45 -11.76 -61.35
CA ARG A 3 -65.30 -10.57 -60.48
C ARG A 3 -63.84 -10.32 -60.08
N ARG A 4 -63.52 -9.06 -59.78
CA ARG A 4 -62.27 -8.59 -59.14
C ARG A 4 -62.22 -8.88 -57.61
N GLN A 5 -60.97 -8.99 -57.15
CA GLN A 5 -60.32 -9.06 -55.82
C GLN A 5 -61.11 -8.80 -54.52
N ASN A 6 -60.71 -9.52 -53.46
CA ASN A 6 -60.45 -8.94 -52.12
C ASN A 6 -59.50 -9.83 -51.30
N ASP A 7 -58.54 -9.19 -50.63
CA ASP A 7 -57.53 -9.75 -49.71
C ASP A 7 -58.12 -10.26 -48.39
N SER A 8 -57.42 -11.22 -47.75
CA SER A 8 -57.31 -11.28 -46.28
C SER A 8 -56.06 -12.10 -45.89
N GLU A 9 -55.02 -11.44 -45.35
CA GLU A 9 -53.97 -12.08 -44.53
C GLU A 9 -54.33 -11.88 -43.04
N PRO A 10 -54.81 -12.89 -42.28
CA PRO A 10 -55.08 -12.73 -40.86
C PRO A 10 -54.14 -13.58 -39.95
N SER A 11 -53.32 -14.46 -40.51
CA SER A 11 -52.63 -15.50 -39.72
C SER A 11 -51.22 -15.13 -39.25
N ARG A 12 -50.45 -14.35 -40.03
CA ARG A 12 -49.04 -14.05 -39.71
C ARG A 12 -48.85 -12.97 -38.65
N PHE A 13 -49.66 -11.91 -38.68
CA PHE A 13 -49.55 -10.81 -37.72
C PHE A 13 -49.92 -11.23 -36.30
N ILE A 14 -50.98 -12.03 -36.13
CA ILE A 14 -51.42 -12.50 -34.82
C ILE A 14 -50.34 -13.37 -34.15
N SER A 15 -49.67 -14.24 -34.92
CA SER A 15 -48.57 -15.06 -34.40
C SER A 15 -47.35 -14.23 -33.98
N LEU A 16 -47.05 -13.14 -34.69
CA LEU A 16 -45.94 -12.25 -34.35
C LEU A 16 -46.25 -11.43 -33.09
N SER A 17 -47.51 -10.98 -32.95
CA SER A 17 -47.98 -10.24 -31.78
C SER A 17 -47.93 -11.10 -30.51
N PHE A 18 -48.31 -12.38 -30.56
CA PHE A 18 -48.20 -13.28 -29.40
C PHE A 18 -46.76 -13.56 -29.00
N LEU A 19 -45.84 -13.70 -29.97
CA LEU A 19 -44.41 -13.84 -29.69
C LEU A 19 -43.83 -12.58 -29.02
N LEU A 20 -44.19 -11.40 -29.50
CA LEU A 20 -43.76 -10.12 -28.92
C LEU A 20 -44.30 -9.92 -27.49
N VAL A 21 -45.57 -10.24 -27.25
CA VAL A 21 -46.17 -10.17 -25.90
C VAL A 21 -45.51 -11.18 -24.95
N GLY A 22 -45.19 -12.39 -25.44
CA GLY A 22 -44.44 -13.39 -24.68
C GLY A 22 -43.06 -12.87 -24.25
N LEU A 23 -42.28 -12.32 -25.20
CA LEU A 23 -40.95 -11.77 -24.94
C LEU A 23 -40.97 -10.59 -23.96
N ILE A 24 -41.95 -9.69 -24.07
CA ILE A 24 -42.11 -8.56 -23.14
C ILE A 24 -42.48 -9.06 -21.74
N SER A 25 -43.36 -10.06 -21.64
CA SER A 25 -43.72 -10.65 -20.34
C SER A 25 -42.52 -11.32 -19.67
N CYS A 26 -41.69 -12.05 -20.44
CA CYS A 26 -40.48 -12.67 -19.92
C CYS A 26 -39.43 -11.63 -19.49
N ALA A 27 -39.29 -10.53 -20.21
CA ALA A 27 -38.38 -9.45 -19.85
C ALA A 27 -38.82 -8.76 -18.55
N LEU A 28 -40.12 -8.49 -18.36
CA LEU A 28 -40.65 -7.89 -17.13
C LEU A 28 -40.54 -8.84 -15.94
N VAL A 29 -40.78 -10.14 -16.14
CA VAL A 29 -40.58 -11.15 -15.09
C VAL A 29 -39.10 -11.25 -14.73
N TYR A 30 -38.20 -11.22 -15.71
CA TYR A 30 -36.75 -11.24 -15.47
C TYR A 30 -36.26 -9.99 -14.73
N THR A 31 -36.75 -8.80 -15.07
CA THR A 31 -36.37 -7.57 -14.34
C THR A 31 -36.89 -7.57 -12.92
N VAL A 32 -38.13 -8.02 -12.68
CA VAL A 32 -38.69 -8.12 -11.32
C VAL A 32 -37.97 -9.19 -10.50
N LEU A 33 -37.69 -10.37 -11.05
CA LEU A 33 -36.88 -11.39 -10.39
C LEU A 33 -35.44 -10.92 -10.14
N SER A 34 -34.85 -10.15 -11.06
CA SER A 34 -33.51 -9.57 -10.86
C SER A 34 -33.49 -8.50 -9.76
N VAL A 35 -34.60 -7.79 -9.52
CA VAL A 35 -34.72 -6.83 -8.42
C VAL A 35 -35.02 -7.53 -7.08
N VAL A 36 -35.83 -8.59 -7.09
CA VAL A 36 -36.22 -9.34 -5.87
C VAL A 36 -35.16 -10.33 -5.41
N LEU A 37 -34.40 -10.94 -6.34
CA LEU A 37 -33.32 -11.89 -6.05
C LEU A 37 -31.92 -11.24 -5.95
N ASN A 38 -31.82 -9.92 -6.08
CA ASN A 38 -30.58 -9.18 -5.83
C ASN A 38 -30.64 -8.52 -4.43
N PRO A 39 -30.17 -9.19 -3.37
CA PRO A 39 -30.14 -8.61 -2.04
C PRO A 39 -28.94 -7.67 -1.95
N ASN A 40 -29.03 -6.48 -2.57
CA ASN A 40 -28.04 -5.42 -2.40
C ASN A 40 -28.67 -4.02 -2.50
N ILE A 41 -29.82 -3.84 -1.86
CA ILE A 41 -30.26 -2.52 -1.39
C ILE A 41 -30.47 -2.65 0.11
N GLY A 42 -29.53 -2.10 0.88
CA GLY A 42 -29.66 -1.90 2.32
C GLY A 42 -28.79 -2.80 3.20
N SER A 43 -27.46 -2.71 3.10
CA SER A 43 -26.60 -2.96 4.25
C SER A 43 -25.30 -2.17 4.13
N LYS A 44 -24.96 -1.46 5.20
CA LYS A 44 -23.77 -0.64 5.39
C LYS A 44 -22.50 -1.38 4.93
N GLY A 45 -21.90 -0.89 3.86
CA GLY A 45 -20.59 -1.30 3.37
C GLY A 45 -19.65 -0.11 3.11
N SER A 46 -19.84 0.98 3.84
CA SER A 46 -18.92 2.13 3.81
C SER A 46 -17.69 1.81 4.65
N ASN A 47 -16.71 1.10 4.09
CA ASN A 47 -15.34 1.04 4.65
C ASN A 47 -14.27 0.56 3.66
N PHE A 48 -14.61 0.08 2.45
CA PHE A 48 -13.60 -0.41 1.50
C PHE A 48 -13.25 0.57 0.37
N GLU A 49 -14.07 1.61 0.14
CA GLU A 49 -13.77 2.69 -0.83
C GLU A 49 -12.75 3.70 -0.29
N SER A 50 -12.60 3.82 1.03
CA SER A 50 -11.62 4.73 1.65
C SER A 50 -10.16 4.33 1.37
N LEU A 51 -9.90 3.05 1.06
CA LEU A 51 -8.56 2.55 0.73
C LEU A 51 -8.04 3.00 -0.64
N ALA A 52 -8.91 3.47 -1.54
CA ALA A 52 -8.53 3.93 -2.87
C ALA A 52 -8.10 5.40 -2.92
N LEU A 53 -8.44 6.20 -1.90
CA LEU A 53 -8.19 7.65 -1.88
C LEU A 53 -6.91 8.08 -1.15
N ALA A 54 -6.10 7.12 -0.70
CA ALA A 54 -4.71 7.39 -0.32
C ALA A 54 -3.78 7.29 -1.54
N GLU A 55 -4.20 7.76 -2.71
CA GLU A 55 -3.25 8.17 -3.73
C GLU A 55 -2.55 9.42 -3.22
N VAL A 56 -1.30 9.24 -2.78
CA VAL A 56 -0.39 10.35 -2.51
C VAL A 56 -0.33 11.18 -3.79
N SER A 57 -0.94 12.36 -3.74
CA SER A 57 -0.89 13.40 -4.76
C SER A 57 0.46 13.41 -5.46
N SER A 58 0.44 13.05 -6.74
CA SER A 58 1.56 12.93 -7.68
C SER A 58 2.25 14.28 -7.94
N ASP A 59 3.06 14.70 -6.98
CA ASP A 59 4.04 15.78 -7.15
C ASP A 59 5.40 15.40 -6.52
N GLY A 60 5.74 14.10 -6.57
CA GLY A 60 6.95 13.47 -6.01
C GLY A 60 7.45 12.28 -6.84
N GLY A 61 8.73 11.97 -6.74
CA GLY A 61 9.52 11.12 -7.65
C GLY A 61 9.59 9.62 -7.29
N CYS A 62 8.46 8.98 -6.96
CA CYS A 62 8.42 7.52 -6.79
C CYS A 62 8.82 6.77 -8.07
N CYS A 63 9.00 5.45 -7.96
CA CYS A 63 9.44 4.54 -9.02
C CYS A 63 10.93 4.67 -9.42
N ARG A 64 11.82 4.97 -8.46
CA ARG A 64 13.28 5.02 -8.72
C ARG A 64 13.95 3.64 -8.67
N GLY A 65 13.50 2.77 -7.77
CA GLY A 65 14.14 1.49 -7.49
C GLY A 65 15.44 1.62 -6.70
N ILE A 66 16.13 0.50 -6.52
CA ILE A 66 17.46 0.39 -5.93
C ILE A 66 18.46 0.12 -7.05
N GLU A 67 19.48 0.98 -7.18
CA GLU A 67 20.57 0.78 -8.12
C GLU A 67 21.47 -0.39 -7.70
N ASN A 68 22.11 -1.02 -8.68
CA ASN A 68 23.06 -2.11 -8.47
C ASN A 68 22.46 -3.30 -7.69
N LEU A 69 21.21 -3.63 -7.99
CA LEU A 69 20.45 -4.72 -7.39
C LEU A 69 19.80 -5.55 -8.48
N GLU A 70 19.98 -6.87 -8.45
CA GLU A 70 19.26 -7.79 -9.34
C GLU A 70 18.23 -8.61 -8.55
N LEU A 71 16.96 -8.25 -8.74
CA LEU A 71 15.85 -9.09 -8.30
C LEU A 71 15.54 -10.16 -9.35
N TRP A 72 15.50 -11.41 -8.89
CA TRP A 72 15.12 -12.55 -9.71
C TRP A 72 13.60 -12.72 -9.71
N GLY A 73 13.10 -13.69 -10.49
CA GLY A 73 11.69 -14.01 -10.59
C GLY A 73 11.32 -14.55 -11.97
N ALA A 74 10.14 -15.15 -12.07
CA ALA A 74 9.62 -15.63 -13.35
C ALA A 74 9.31 -14.43 -14.26
N ALA A 75 9.79 -14.46 -15.50
CA ALA A 75 9.55 -13.37 -16.45
C ALA A 75 8.09 -13.32 -16.89
N VAL A 76 7.48 -12.15 -16.73
CA VAL A 76 6.14 -11.78 -17.19
C VAL A 76 6.24 -11.02 -18.50
N LYS A 77 7.25 -10.15 -18.62
CA LYS A 77 7.68 -9.53 -19.89
C LYS A 77 9.19 -9.65 -20.02
N TRP A 78 9.62 -10.06 -21.21
CA TRP A 78 11.03 -10.23 -21.55
C TRP A 78 11.63 -8.88 -21.94
N GLY A 79 12.72 -8.49 -21.28
CA GLY A 79 13.34 -7.16 -21.49
C GLY A 79 14.00 -6.98 -22.85
N SER A 80 14.34 -8.07 -23.55
CA SER A 80 14.85 -8.05 -24.92
C SER A 80 13.92 -7.27 -25.87
N ASP A 81 12.62 -7.44 -25.69
CA ASP A 81 11.56 -6.88 -26.53
C ASP A 81 10.74 -5.79 -25.80
N PHE A 82 11.08 -5.51 -24.54
CA PHE A 82 10.37 -4.58 -23.68
C PHE A 82 11.37 -3.56 -23.11
N LYS A 83 11.43 -2.39 -23.75
CA LYS A 83 12.44 -1.36 -23.45
C LYS A 83 11.81 -0.02 -23.11
N PHE A 84 12.46 0.69 -22.19
CA PHE A 84 12.09 2.04 -21.75
C PHE A 84 13.32 2.95 -21.67
N ASN A 85 13.06 4.25 -21.50
CA ASN A 85 14.11 5.25 -21.37
C ASN A 85 14.48 5.52 -19.90
N SER A 86 13.68 5.02 -18.95
CA SER A 86 13.92 5.22 -17.53
C SER A 86 13.40 4.08 -16.65
N SER A 87 13.97 3.96 -15.45
CA SER A 87 13.48 3.06 -14.39
C SER A 87 12.05 3.39 -13.99
N LYS A 88 11.70 4.69 -14.01
CA LYS A 88 10.35 5.18 -13.70
C LYS A 88 9.30 4.57 -14.63
N GLU A 89 9.55 4.60 -15.94
CA GLU A 89 8.66 4.00 -16.94
C GLU A 89 8.54 2.47 -16.75
N CYS A 90 9.67 1.79 -16.48
CA CYS A 90 9.68 0.34 -16.23
C CYS A 90 8.87 -0.04 -14.97
N CYS A 91 9.04 0.70 -13.88
CA CYS A 91 8.27 0.55 -12.65
C CYS A 91 6.78 0.79 -12.88
N GLN A 92 6.44 1.87 -13.60
CA GLN A 92 5.05 2.19 -13.95
C GLN A 92 4.41 1.09 -14.80
N ALA A 93 5.16 0.48 -15.72
CA ALA A 93 4.68 -0.64 -16.51
C ALA A 93 4.36 -1.87 -15.62
N CYS A 94 5.20 -2.18 -14.62
CA CYS A 94 4.90 -3.22 -13.65
C CYS A 94 3.64 -2.89 -12.83
N LYS A 95 3.55 -1.65 -12.32
CA LYS A 95 2.41 -1.16 -11.53
C LYS A 95 1.10 -1.18 -12.32
N ALA A 96 1.14 -0.94 -13.64
CA ALA A 96 -0.02 -1.05 -14.51
C ALA A 96 -0.57 -2.49 -14.62
N MET A 97 0.23 -3.51 -14.27
CA MET A 97 -0.20 -4.91 -14.20
C MET A 97 -0.73 -5.31 -12.80
N CYS A 98 -0.97 -4.31 -11.94
CA CYS A 98 -1.40 -4.44 -10.54
C CYS A 98 -2.70 -3.66 -10.25
N THR A 99 -3.65 -3.65 -11.18
CA THR A 99 -4.90 -2.88 -11.05
C THR A 99 -5.86 -3.44 -10.00
N GLY A 100 -5.71 -4.71 -9.62
CA GLY A 100 -6.57 -5.40 -8.66
C GLY A 100 -7.99 -5.70 -9.18
N ILE A 101 -8.28 -5.39 -10.45
CA ILE A 101 -9.55 -5.70 -11.12
C ILE A 101 -9.54 -7.17 -11.59
N ASP A 102 -8.40 -7.63 -12.10
CA ASP A 102 -8.26 -8.94 -12.75
C ASP A 102 -7.62 -10.02 -11.86
N GLY A 103 -7.60 -9.82 -10.54
CA GLY A 103 -6.99 -10.72 -9.56
C GLY A 103 -5.63 -10.24 -9.03
N PRO A 104 -4.76 -11.16 -8.55
CA PRO A 104 -3.47 -10.80 -7.96
C PRO A 104 -2.54 -10.14 -8.98
N CYS A 105 -1.61 -9.32 -8.49
CA CYS A 105 -0.60 -8.65 -9.33
C CYS A 105 0.11 -9.64 -10.27
N LEU A 106 0.05 -9.39 -11.58
CA LEU A 106 0.78 -10.20 -12.56
C LEU A 106 2.27 -9.88 -12.55
N CYS A 107 2.64 -8.61 -12.27
CA CYS A 107 4.02 -8.17 -12.05
C CYS A 107 4.14 -7.61 -10.63
N ASP A 108 5.08 -8.09 -9.85
CA ASP A 108 5.39 -7.54 -8.51
C ASP A 108 6.88 -7.20 -8.36
N THR A 109 7.66 -7.36 -9.43
CA THR A 109 9.09 -7.06 -9.47
C THR A 109 9.46 -6.58 -10.87
N TRP A 110 10.33 -5.58 -10.94
CA TRP A 110 10.87 -5.10 -12.20
C TRP A 110 12.37 -4.89 -12.08
N VAL A 111 13.11 -5.13 -13.18
CA VAL A 111 14.53 -4.77 -13.29
C VAL A 111 14.77 -3.98 -14.57
N PHE A 112 15.58 -2.94 -14.50
CA PHE A 112 15.83 -1.99 -15.60
C PHE A 112 17.32 -1.70 -15.75
N CYS A 113 17.82 -1.63 -16.99
CA CYS A 113 19.21 -1.26 -17.25
C CYS A 113 19.32 0.17 -17.82
N GLY A 114 19.61 1.14 -16.94
CA GLY A 114 19.63 2.56 -17.29
C GLY A 114 21.00 3.15 -17.63
N ASN A 115 22.11 2.45 -17.33
CA ASN A 115 23.45 2.97 -17.57
C ASN A 115 23.98 2.56 -18.95
N LYS A 116 23.96 3.47 -19.93
CA LYS A 116 24.36 3.17 -21.32
C LYS A 116 25.75 2.52 -21.44
N LYS A 117 26.70 2.90 -20.59
CA LYS A 117 28.07 2.34 -20.63
C LYS A 117 28.14 0.94 -20.03
N ALA A 118 27.50 0.72 -18.88
CA ALA A 118 27.54 -0.57 -18.19
C ALA A 118 26.62 -1.61 -18.85
N CYS A 119 25.46 -1.18 -19.38
CA CYS A 119 24.44 -2.07 -19.91
C CYS A 119 24.77 -2.67 -21.29
N GLY A 120 25.59 -2.00 -22.10
CA GLY A 120 25.90 -2.45 -23.46
C GLY A 120 24.62 -2.68 -24.30
N SER A 121 24.46 -3.89 -24.83
CA SER A 121 23.28 -4.29 -25.61
C SER A 121 21.97 -4.31 -24.79
N LYS A 122 22.07 -4.40 -23.46
CA LYS A 122 20.93 -4.45 -22.54
C LYS A 122 20.41 -3.06 -22.16
N PHE A 123 20.99 -1.99 -22.70
CA PHE A 123 20.53 -0.64 -22.38
C PHE A 123 19.05 -0.47 -22.72
N GLY A 124 18.30 0.07 -21.75
CA GLY A 124 16.86 0.28 -21.84
C GLY A 124 16.00 -0.96 -21.57
N GLU A 125 16.59 -2.16 -21.44
CA GLU A 125 15.81 -3.36 -21.14
C GLU A 125 15.06 -3.22 -19.82
N CYS A 126 13.77 -3.53 -19.86
CA CYS A 126 12.87 -3.59 -18.72
C CYS A 126 12.30 -5.00 -18.61
N TRP A 127 12.67 -5.69 -17.55
CA TRP A 127 12.18 -7.04 -17.27
C TRP A 127 11.10 -6.96 -16.22
N LEU A 128 9.88 -7.32 -16.57
CA LEU A 128 8.78 -7.44 -15.62
C LEU A 128 8.72 -8.88 -15.13
N LYS A 129 8.67 -9.07 -13.81
CA LYS A 129 8.82 -10.36 -13.16
C LYS A 129 7.78 -10.57 -12.07
N LYS A 130 7.64 -11.84 -11.68
CA LYS A 130 6.81 -12.28 -10.57
C LYS A 130 7.66 -13.03 -9.53
N GLN A 131 7.57 -12.62 -8.28
CA GLN A 131 8.15 -13.31 -7.13
C GLN A 131 7.32 -14.53 -6.74
N LYS A 132 8.00 -15.53 -6.18
CA LYS A 132 7.31 -16.62 -5.47
C LYS A 132 6.73 -16.12 -4.15
N ASP A 133 7.47 -15.25 -3.47
CA ASP A 133 7.06 -14.60 -2.22
C ASP A 133 7.56 -13.14 -2.23
N VAL A 134 6.64 -12.20 -2.39
CA VAL A 134 6.99 -10.76 -2.47
C VAL A 134 7.55 -10.20 -1.16
N PHE A 135 7.33 -10.86 -0.02
CA PHE A 135 7.92 -10.48 1.26
C PHE A 135 9.30 -11.13 1.50
N ALA A 136 9.76 -11.99 0.60
CA ALA A 136 11.12 -12.54 0.56
C ALA A 136 11.58 -12.60 -0.91
N PRO A 137 11.83 -11.43 -1.53
CA PRO A 137 12.16 -11.38 -2.94
C PRO A 137 13.48 -12.10 -3.22
N ASP A 138 13.49 -12.94 -4.26
CA ASP A 138 14.68 -13.69 -4.67
C ASP A 138 15.72 -12.71 -5.24
N ARG A 139 16.97 -12.83 -4.76
CA ARG A 139 18.11 -11.99 -5.17
C ARG A 139 19.17 -12.88 -5.79
N GLN A 140 19.68 -12.52 -6.97
CA GLN A 140 20.85 -13.21 -7.54
C GLN A 140 22.14 -12.54 -7.07
N GLU A 141 22.30 -11.25 -7.33
CA GLU A 141 23.52 -10.48 -7.02
C GLU A 141 23.18 -9.05 -6.57
N ALA A 142 24.08 -8.43 -5.81
CA ALA A 142 23.98 -7.02 -5.39
C ALA A 142 25.38 -6.38 -5.29
N GLY A 143 25.50 -5.10 -5.63
CA GLY A 143 26.73 -4.31 -5.58
C GLY A 143 27.27 -3.90 -6.96
N ASP A 144 28.44 -3.26 -6.98
CA ASP A 144 29.03 -2.60 -8.17
C ASP A 144 29.07 -3.38 -9.51
N PRO A 145 29.23 -4.73 -9.57
CA PRO A 145 29.15 -5.43 -10.86
C PRO A 145 27.73 -5.53 -11.43
N VAL A 146 26.71 -5.27 -10.63
CA VAL A 146 25.30 -5.39 -11.01
C VAL A 146 24.85 -4.15 -11.79
N ILE A 147 24.46 -4.35 -13.04
CA ILE A 147 24.04 -3.27 -13.96
C ILE A 147 22.56 -2.89 -13.83
N TRP A 148 21.82 -3.61 -13.01
CA TRP A 148 20.36 -3.51 -12.89
C TRP A 148 19.95 -2.54 -11.77
N THR A 149 18.95 -1.72 -12.08
CA THR A 149 18.11 -1.06 -11.07
C THR A 149 16.85 -1.89 -10.90
N SER A 150 16.51 -2.25 -9.67
CA SER A 150 15.35 -3.12 -9.40
C SER A 150 14.41 -2.54 -8.37
N GLY A 151 13.14 -2.94 -8.44
CA GLY A 151 12.14 -2.61 -7.43
C GLY A 151 11.04 -3.65 -7.33
N ILE A 152 10.30 -3.62 -6.24
CA ILE A 152 9.11 -4.44 -6.02
C ILE A 152 7.85 -3.56 -6.07
N ILE A 153 6.72 -4.17 -6.42
CA ILE A 153 5.39 -3.54 -6.41
C ILE A 153 4.49 -4.43 -5.58
N PHE A 154 3.71 -3.82 -4.67
CA PHE A 154 2.65 -4.52 -3.97
C PHE A 154 1.30 -4.20 -4.62
N GLY A 155 0.50 -5.23 -4.84
CA GLY A 155 -0.88 -5.09 -5.29
C GLY A 155 -1.81 -4.54 -4.23
N LYS A 156 -3.06 -4.31 -4.64
CA LYS A 156 -4.12 -3.92 -3.71
C LYS A 156 -4.30 -4.99 -2.63
N GLY A 157 -4.13 -4.60 -1.37
CA GLY A 157 -4.22 -5.51 -0.21
C GLY A 157 -2.96 -6.34 0.04
N GLU A 158 -1.92 -6.20 -0.77
CA GLU A 158 -0.59 -6.78 -0.53
C GLU A 158 0.33 -5.76 0.16
N GLY A 159 1.51 -6.20 0.60
CA GLY A 159 2.50 -5.28 1.18
C GLY A 159 2.14 -4.74 2.56
N ILE A 160 1.26 -5.45 3.29
CA ILE A 160 0.82 -5.07 4.62
C ILE A 160 1.56 -5.92 5.66
N VAL A 161 2.25 -5.26 6.58
CA VAL A 161 2.97 -5.88 7.71
C VAL A 161 2.34 -5.47 9.03
N GLY A 162 2.43 -6.31 10.06
CA GLY A 162 1.94 -5.98 11.41
C GLY A 162 3.10 -5.54 12.31
N LEU A 163 2.91 -4.42 13.02
CA LEU A 163 3.68 -4.11 14.24
C LEU A 163 2.84 -4.56 15.43
N GLU A 164 3.14 -5.75 15.95
CA GLU A 164 2.42 -6.35 17.07
C GLU A 164 2.94 -5.83 18.41
N THR A 165 2.03 -5.37 19.25
CA THR A 165 2.30 -4.91 20.63
C THR A 165 1.28 -5.52 21.59
N GLU A 166 1.48 -5.33 22.90
CA GLU A 166 0.48 -5.73 23.91
C GLU A 166 -0.85 -4.95 23.81
N TYR A 167 -0.87 -3.82 23.08
CA TYR A 167 -2.05 -2.96 22.92
C TYR A 167 -2.86 -3.24 21.65
N GLY A 168 -2.35 -4.09 20.77
CA GLY A 168 -2.92 -4.38 19.46
C GLY A 168 -1.84 -4.50 18.38
N THR A 169 -2.27 -4.80 17.16
CA THR A 169 -1.38 -4.85 15.98
C THR A 169 -1.69 -3.69 15.06
N LEU A 170 -0.67 -2.87 14.77
CA LEU A 170 -0.75 -1.82 13.77
C LEU A 170 -0.42 -2.43 12.41
N HIS A 171 -1.39 -2.52 11.49
CA HIS A 171 -1.12 -2.95 10.13
C HIS A 171 -0.59 -1.76 9.32
N ILE A 172 0.60 -1.93 8.76
CA ILE A 172 1.31 -0.92 7.99
C ILE A 172 1.32 -1.34 6.53
N LYS A 173 0.67 -0.56 5.67
CA LYS A 173 0.81 -0.65 4.22
C LYS A 173 2.14 -0.01 3.81
N LEU A 174 3.04 -0.80 3.23
CA LEU A 174 4.38 -0.37 2.80
C LEU A 174 4.35 0.28 1.40
N PHE A 175 5.30 1.17 1.13
CA PHE A 175 5.42 1.94 -0.13
C PHE A 175 6.72 1.63 -0.88
N PRO A 176 6.87 0.44 -1.50
CA PRO A 176 8.12 0.02 -2.12
C PRO A 176 8.49 0.82 -3.38
N ASP A 177 7.51 1.44 -4.05
CA ASP A 177 7.76 2.31 -5.19
C ASP A 177 8.34 3.67 -4.77
N CYS A 178 7.99 4.17 -3.60
CA CYS A 178 8.44 5.47 -3.11
C CYS A 178 9.64 5.40 -2.14
N ALA A 179 9.75 4.32 -1.36
CA ALA A 179 10.79 4.12 -0.36
C ALA A 179 11.39 2.69 -0.42
N PRO A 180 11.97 2.29 -1.57
CA PRO A 180 12.45 0.93 -1.79
C PRO A 180 13.51 0.45 -0.79
N HIS A 181 14.45 1.30 -0.38
CA HIS A 181 15.47 0.92 0.62
C HIS A 181 14.85 0.71 2.00
N SER A 182 13.94 1.60 2.39
CA SER A 182 13.18 1.46 3.63
C SER A 182 12.38 0.17 3.67
N VAL A 183 11.64 -0.12 2.59
CA VAL A 183 10.85 -1.35 2.51
C VAL A 183 11.75 -2.58 2.50
N ALA A 184 12.87 -2.58 1.78
CA ALA A 184 13.82 -3.67 1.81
C ALA A 184 14.31 -3.97 3.25
N TYR A 185 14.60 -2.94 4.04
CA TYR A 185 14.96 -3.11 5.45
C TYR A 185 13.83 -3.73 6.29
N ILE A 186 12.58 -3.30 6.10
CA ILE A 186 11.44 -3.94 6.77
C ILE A 186 11.31 -5.42 6.37
N LEU A 187 11.54 -5.76 5.11
CA LEU A 187 11.52 -7.16 4.66
C LEU A 187 12.64 -7.98 5.30
N GLU A 188 13.84 -7.41 5.49
CA GLU A 188 14.92 -8.06 6.24
C GLU A 188 14.51 -8.32 7.69
N LEU A 189 13.88 -7.34 8.37
CA LEU A 189 13.36 -7.52 9.73
C LEU A 189 12.31 -8.64 9.83
N LEU A 190 11.47 -8.84 8.80
CA LEU A 190 10.48 -9.93 8.77
C LEU A 190 11.12 -11.33 8.74
N THR A 191 12.39 -11.44 8.34
CA THR A 191 13.11 -12.73 8.36
C THR A 191 13.58 -13.11 9.77
N LEU A 192 13.64 -12.13 10.68
CA LEU A 192 14.04 -12.35 12.06
C LEU A 192 12.86 -12.91 12.86
N ARG A 193 13.14 -13.89 13.72
CA ARG A 193 12.12 -14.45 14.63
C ARG A 193 11.67 -13.45 15.70
N HIS A 194 12.58 -12.58 16.13
CA HIS A 194 12.34 -11.53 17.10
C HIS A 194 13.18 -10.30 16.72
N CYS A 195 12.61 -9.11 16.88
CA CYS A 195 13.37 -7.87 16.89
C CYS A 195 13.60 -7.45 18.34
N ALA A 196 14.57 -8.08 19.00
CA ALA A 196 14.98 -7.66 20.34
C ALA A 196 15.49 -6.21 20.24
N GLY A 197 14.85 -5.24 20.91
CA GLY A 197 15.19 -3.82 20.79
C GLY A 197 14.20 -2.98 19.97
N CYS A 198 13.34 -3.61 19.16
CA CYS A 198 12.23 -2.89 18.54
C CYS A 198 11.19 -2.49 19.60
N GLN A 199 10.93 -1.20 19.73
CA GLN A 199 9.98 -0.67 20.72
C GLN A 199 9.53 0.74 20.40
N PHE A 200 8.38 1.14 20.90
CA PHE A 200 8.01 2.55 21.05
C PHE A 200 8.54 3.08 22.39
N HIS A 201 9.18 4.24 22.39
CA HIS A 201 9.76 4.85 23.59
C HIS A 201 9.28 6.28 23.85
N ARG A 202 8.64 6.92 22.86
CA ARG A 202 8.06 8.26 22.99
C ARG A 202 6.63 8.25 22.48
N ALA A 203 5.75 8.94 23.20
CA ALA A 203 4.32 8.95 22.93
C ALA A 203 3.76 10.33 23.24
N GLU A 204 3.19 10.98 22.22
CA GLU A 204 2.62 12.31 22.33
C GLU A 204 1.26 12.33 21.65
N GLY A 205 0.20 12.51 22.44
CA GLY A 205 -1.15 12.65 21.92
C GLY A 205 -1.36 13.95 21.13
N ARG A 206 -2.58 14.14 20.60
CA ARG A 206 -2.95 15.34 19.85
C ARG A 206 -3.16 16.59 20.71
N GLY A 207 -3.35 16.43 22.03
CA GLY A 207 -3.75 17.52 22.92
C GLY A 207 -5.00 18.24 22.39
N GLN A 208 -5.01 19.56 22.49
CA GLN A 208 -6.03 20.43 21.88
C GLN A 208 -5.48 21.18 20.65
N LEU A 209 -4.47 20.60 19.98
CA LEU A 209 -3.74 21.24 18.88
C LEU A 209 -4.19 20.74 17.51
N TRP A 210 -4.77 19.53 17.44
CA TRP A 210 -5.38 18.94 16.25
C TRP A 210 -6.80 18.45 16.53
N ASP A 211 -7.65 18.41 15.49
CA ASP A 211 -9.00 17.86 15.56
C ASP A 211 -9.02 16.31 15.49
N ALA A 212 -10.24 15.73 15.49
CA ALA A 212 -10.47 14.29 15.45
C ALA A 212 -10.00 13.64 14.13
N GLU A 213 -9.94 14.40 13.06
CA GLU A 213 -9.44 13.97 11.74
C GLU A 213 -7.92 14.16 11.60
N GLY A 214 -7.28 14.82 12.57
CA GLY A 214 -5.86 15.11 12.58
C GLY A 214 -5.48 16.40 11.86
N ASN A 215 -6.41 17.31 11.58
CA ASN A 215 -6.10 18.63 11.05
C ASN A 215 -5.70 19.60 12.15
N HIS A 216 -4.73 20.45 11.86
CA HIS A 216 -4.23 21.44 12.81
C HIS A 216 -5.29 22.51 13.10
N ILE A 217 -5.49 22.82 14.38
CA ILE A 217 -6.42 23.85 14.83
C ILE A 217 -5.80 25.23 14.57
N LYS A 218 -6.55 26.10 13.88
CA LYS A 218 -6.07 27.44 13.53
C LYS A 218 -5.53 28.19 14.76
N LYS A 219 -4.31 28.74 14.63
CA LYS A 219 -3.59 29.51 15.66
C LYS A 219 -3.09 28.70 16.87
N ALA A 220 -3.28 27.38 16.90
CA ALA A 220 -2.64 26.53 17.90
C ALA A 220 -1.11 26.43 17.63
N PRO A 221 -0.26 26.24 18.66
CA PRO A 221 1.14 25.89 18.42
C PRO A 221 1.24 24.51 17.73
N PHE A 222 2.39 24.22 17.10
CA PHE A 222 2.68 22.93 16.47
C PHE A 222 3.34 21.92 17.42
N GLY A 223 3.25 22.18 18.72
CA GLY A 223 3.74 21.32 19.78
C GLY A 223 4.70 22.02 20.75
N PRO A 224 5.16 21.30 21.79
CA PRO A 224 4.62 19.99 22.20
C PRO A 224 3.18 20.08 22.72
N PRO A 225 2.36 19.01 22.61
CA PRO A 225 2.71 17.72 22.03
C PRO A 225 2.77 17.73 20.49
N PHE A 226 3.48 16.79 19.89
CA PHE A 226 3.67 16.67 18.43
C PHE A 226 2.76 15.63 17.76
N ALA A 227 1.75 15.08 18.44
CA ALA A 227 0.80 14.12 17.86
C ALA A 227 1.47 12.92 17.15
N MET A 228 2.37 12.21 17.84
CA MET A 228 3.10 11.07 17.28
C MET A 228 3.48 10.04 18.34
N ILE A 229 3.67 8.79 17.90
CA ILE A 229 4.42 7.78 18.66
C ILE A 229 5.75 7.53 17.95
N GLN A 230 6.86 7.55 18.69
CA GLN A 230 8.22 7.29 18.18
C GLN A 230 8.74 5.97 18.73
N GLY A 231 9.49 5.26 17.91
CA GLY A 231 10.18 4.06 18.31
C GLY A 231 11.47 3.84 17.54
N THR A 232 12.06 2.68 17.81
CA THR A 232 13.27 2.20 17.15
C THR A 232 12.93 0.91 16.40
N LEU A 233 13.37 0.79 15.15
CA LEU A 233 13.35 -0.45 14.38
C LEU A 233 14.80 -0.94 14.20
N GLU A 234 15.41 -1.41 15.27
CA GLU A 234 16.75 -2.01 15.23
C GLU A 234 16.75 -3.29 16.06
N ALA A 235 17.06 -4.42 15.41
CA ALA A 235 17.20 -5.68 16.10
C ALA A 235 18.60 -5.81 16.71
N GLN A 236 18.66 -6.20 17.97
CA GLN A 236 19.89 -6.40 18.71
C GLN A 236 20.78 -7.42 18.00
N GLY A 237 22.04 -7.06 17.80
CA GLY A 237 23.01 -7.89 17.08
C GLY A 237 22.98 -7.76 15.56
N THR A 238 22.08 -6.94 15.00
CA THR A 238 22.13 -6.51 13.60
C THR A 238 22.62 -5.07 13.54
N SER A 239 23.64 -4.78 12.73
CA SER A 239 24.09 -3.39 12.54
C SER A 239 23.13 -2.68 11.59
N PHE A 240 22.45 -1.64 12.08
CA PHE A 240 21.63 -0.80 11.22
C PHE A 240 22.50 0.02 10.26
N LYS A 241 22.18 -0.07 8.96
CA LYS A 241 22.78 0.79 7.94
C LYS A 241 21.86 1.97 7.69
N LYS A 242 22.41 3.18 7.75
CA LYS A 242 21.68 4.42 7.44
C LYS A 242 20.99 4.30 6.08
N ILE A 243 19.69 4.56 6.08
CA ILE A 243 18.86 4.53 4.88
C ILE A 243 19.01 5.89 4.18
N PRO A 244 19.25 5.92 2.85
CA PRO A 244 19.30 7.18 2.10
C PRO A 244 17.95 7.91 2.17
N THR A 245 17.95 9.22 1.97
CA THR A 245 16.69 9.97 1.83
C THR A 245 15.97 9.50 0.57
N GLU A 246 14.70 9.10 0.72
CA GLU A 246 13.84 8.66 -0.38
C GLU A 246 12.72 9.69 -0.58
N GLU A 247 11.54 9.28 -1.05
CA GLU A 247 10.44 10.23 -1.23
C GLU A 247 9.93 10.77 0.12
N CYS A 248 9.91 12.10 0.21
CA CYS A 248 9.46 12.82 1.40
C CYS A 248 8.15 13.57 1.12
N PRO A 249 6.98 12.92 1.13
CA PRO A 249 5.71 13.61 1.02
C PRO A 249 5.41 14.42 2.29
N TYR A 250 4.32 15.19 2.27
CA TYR A 250 3.79 15.76 3.51
C TYR A 250 3.34 14.66 4.46
N ILE A 251 3.68 14.81 5.74
CA ILE A 251 3.22 13.89 6.77
C ILE A 251 1.72 14.07 6.98
N ARG A 252 1.00 12.96 6.83
CA ARG A 252 -0.43 12.83 7.09
C ARG A 252 -0.67 11.93 8.29
N ARG A 253 -1.85 12.01 8.90
CA ARG A 253 -2.30 11.05 9.92
C ARG A 253 -2.13 9.62 9.40
N GLY A 254 -1.48 8.78 10.20
CA GLY A 254 -1.13 7.40 9.88
C GLY A 254 0.18 7.22 9.13
N SER A 255 0.88 8.28 8.70
CA SER A 255 2.17 8.14 8.02
C SER A 255 3.20 7.48 8.94
N VAL A 256 3.97 6.54 8.38
CA VAL A 256 5.12 5.91 9.03
C VAL A 256 6.39 6.38 8.34
N ALA A 257 7.28 7.01 9.10
CA ALA A 257 8.44 7.69 8.54
C ALA A 257 9.67 7.56 9.42
N TRP A 258 10.85 7.64 8.79
CA TRP A 258 12.12 7.66 9.52
C TRP A 258 12.36 9.02 10.16
N VAL A 259 12.94 9.02 11.37
CA VAL A 259 13.64 10.17 11.92
C VAL A 259 15.05 10.17 11.34
N SER A 260 15.38 11.18 10.54
CA SER A 260 16.66 11.24 9.81
C SER A 260 16.83 10.01 8.90
N SER A 261 17.90 9.23 9.06
CA SER A 261 18.25 8.05 8.24
C SER A 261 17.93 6.72 8.93
N GLY A 262 17.07 6.73 9.96
CA GLY A 262 16.77 5.58 10.82
C GLY A 262 17.88 5.28 11.84
N PRO A 263 17.73 4.25 12.70
CA PRO A 263 16.59 3.31 12.80
C PRO A 263 15.40 3.86 13.58
N GLU A 264 15.52 5.09 14.08
CA GLU A 264 14.42 5.80 14.73
C GLU A 264 13.31 6.11 13.71
N PHE A 265 12.07 5.82 14.07
CA PHE A 265 10.90 6.05 13.24
C PHE A 265 9.75 6.62 14.07
N PHE A 266 8.76 7.18 13.40
CA PHE A 266 7.52 7.59 14.03
C PHE A 266 6.29 7.18 13.23
N ILE A 267 5.18 7.07 13.94
CA ILE A 267 3.83 7.01 13.39
C ILE A 267 3.13 8.31 13.78
N SER A 268 2.66 9.04 12.77
CA SER A 268 1.96 10.31 13.01
C SER A 268 0.49 10.09 13.30
N LEU A 269 -0.02 10.78 14.31
CA LEU A 269 -1.43 10.80 14.71
C LEU A 269 -2.19 11.97 14.08
N ALA A 270 -1.50 12.84 13.34
CA ALA A 270 -2.06 14.05 12.75
C ALA A 270 -1.39 14.46 11.42
N ASN A 271 -1.90 15.50 10.78
CA ASN A 271 -1.32 16.09 9.57
C ASN A 271 -0.29 17.15 9.98
N HIS A 272 0.93 17.05 9.43
CA HIS A 272 2.03 17.98 9.68
C HIS A 272 2.54 18.62 8.38
N GLN A 273 1.90 19.72 7.98
CA GLN A 273 2.32 20.48 6.79
C GLN A 273 3.59 21.31 7.05
N GLU A 274 3.76 21.73 8.31
CA GLU A 274 4.87 22.55 8.81
C GLU A 274 6.22 21.85 8.76
N TRP A 275 6.24 20.52 8.69
CA TRP A 275 7.45 19.71 8.55
C TRP A 275 7.99 19.65 7.11
N LYS A 276 7.37 20.36 6.16
CA LYS A 276 7.93 20.70 4.83
C LYS A 276 8.66 19.57 4.10
N LYS A 277 8.02 18.39 3.92
CA LYS A 277 8.59 17.30 3.11
C LYS A 277 9.99 16.85 3.60
N ALA A 278 10.22 16.81 4.92
CA ALA A 278 11.54 16.53 5.50
C ALA A 278 11.83 15.05 5.81
N TYR A 279 10.83 14.17 5.77
CA TYR A 279 10.94 12.80 6.27
C TYR A 279 10.61 11.78 5.17
N THR A 280 11.45 10.75 5.03
CA THR A 280 11.16 9.59 4.18
C THR A 280 9.96 8.84 4.75
N VAL A 281 8.85 8.80 4.00
CA VAL A 281 7.65 8.04 4.36
C VAL A 281 7.69 6.69 3.66
N PHE A 282 7.77 5.61 4.44
CA PHE A 282 7.89 4.25 3.90
C PHE A 282 6.63 3.41 4.05
N GLY A 283 5.63 3.92 4.76
CA GLY A 283 4.33 3.26 4.85
C GLY A 283 3.26 4.13 5.51
N SER A 284 2.10 3.52 5.70
CA SER A 284 0.97 4.12 6.43
C SER A 284 0.24 3.07 7.26
N VAL A 285 -0.15 3.41 8.47
CA VAL A 285 -1.07 2.62 9.31
C VAL A 285 -2.43 2.56 8.61
N LEU A 286 -3.05 1.37 8.59
CA LEU A 286 -4.40 1.22 8.08
C LEU A 286 -5.40 2.00 8.96
N PRO A 287 -6.41 2.66 8.37
CA PRO A 287 -7.35 3.50 9.11
C PRO A 287 -7.99 2.82 10.33
N GLU A 288 -8.32 1.54 10.21
CA GLU A 288 -8.92 0.70 11.26
C GLU A 288 -8.03 0.50 12.49
N ASP A 289 -6.71 0.59 12.35
CA ASP A 289 -5.76 0.38 13.46
C ASP A 289 -5.29 1.69 14.10
N MET A 290 -5.74 2.85 13.60
CA MET A 290 -5.33 4.14 14.15
C MET A 290 -5.74 4.32 15.61
N GLU A 291 -6.82 3.67 16.05
CA GLU A 291 -7.22 3.66 17.46
C GLU A 291 -6.17 3.01 18.38
N ILE A 292 -5.39 2.05 17.86
CA ILE A 292 -4.32 1.39 18.60
C ILE A 292 -3.16 2.37 18.79
N ALA A 293 -2.80 3.12 17.74
CA ALA A 293 -1.75 4.13 17.82
C ALA A 293 -2.13 5.25 18.79
N GLU A 294 -3.40 5.69 18.76
CA GLU A 294 -3.93 6.68 19.69
C GLU A 294 -3.97 6.16 21.13
N LYS A 295 -4.29 4.87 21.34
CA LYS A 295 -4.22 4.24 22.66
C LYS A 295 -2.80 4.23 23.22
N ILE A 296 -1.80 3.90 22.39
CA ILE A 296 -0.38 3.94 22.80
C ILE A 296 0.04 5.37 23.16
N ALA A 297 -0.46 6.37 22.43
CA ALA A 297 -0.18 7.79 22.66
C ALA A 297 -0.69 8.34 24.01
N GLN A 298 -1.61 7.62 24.67
CA GLN A 298 -2.20 7.98 25.97
C GLN A 298 -1.59 7.20 27.15
N LEU A 299 -0.58 6.37 26.91
CA LEU A 299 0.11 5.64 27.98
C LEU A 299 0.87 6.61 28.91
N PRO A 300 1.16 6.20 30.16
CA PRO A 300 1.93 7.03 31.09
C PRO A 300 3.29 7.45 30.52
N THR A 301 3.57 8.75 30.60
CA THR A 301 4.82 9.36 30.13
C THR A 301 5.46 10.23 31.20
N LYS A 302 6.79 10.30 31.17
CA LYS A 302 7.58 11.30 31.87
C LYS A 302 8.06 12.39 30.90
N SER A 303 8.17 13.62 31.38
CA SER A 303 8.77 14.71 30.61
C SER A 303 10.28 14.51 30.51
N ASP A 304 10.84 14.79 29.34
CA ASP A 304 12.28 14.86 29.08
C ASP A 304 12.58 16.04 28.14
N VAL A 305 13.85 16.42 27.95
CA VAL A 305 14.26 17.53 27.10
C VAL A 305 15.29 17.07 26.07
N TRP A 306 14.91 17.06 24.80
CA TRP A 306 15.79 16.68 23.69
C TRP A 306 16.04 17.90 22.81
N ASN A 307 17.30 18.32 22.63
CA ASN A 307 17.66 19.50 21.84
C ASN A 307 16.87 20.76 22.22
N ASN A 308 16.68 21.02 23.52
CA ASN A 308 15.89 22.12 24.08
C ASN A 308 14.37 22.06 23.78
N ILE A 309 13.85 20.90 23.40
CA ILE A 309 12.42 20.66 23.18
C ILE A 309 11.92 19.70 24.26
N ASN A 310 10.84 20.08 24.94
CA ASN A 310 10.17 19.18 25.87
C ASN A 310 9.49 18.05 25.10
N VAL A 311 9.75 16.80 25.50
CA VAL A 311 9.18 15.59 24.90
C VAL A 311 8.53 14.71 25.96
N SER A 312 7.56 13.90 25.55
CA SER A 312 6.89 12.94 26.45
C SER A 312 7.39 11.52 26.17
N VAL A 313 8.25 11.03 27.05
CA VAL A 313 8.87 9.70 26.95
C VAL A 313 8.02 8.70 27.72
N LEU A 314 7.74 7.55 27.14
CA LEU A 314 6.99 6.48 27.81
C LEU A 314 7.72 6.06 29.09
N GLU A 315 7.00 5.94 30.20
CA GLU A 315 7.58 5.44 31.46
C GLU A 315 8.10 4.01 31.31
N LYS A 316 7.34 3.20 30.56
CA LYS A 316 7.70 1.85 30.14
C LYS A 316 7.65 1.80 28.60
N PRO A 317 8.78 1.58 27.91
CA PRO A 317 8.77 1.35 26.47
C PRO A 317 7.84 0.21 26.09
N VAL A 318 7.17 0.33 24.94
CA VAL A 318 6.25 -0.69 24.41
C VAL A 318 7.00 -1.52 23.40
N PRO A 319 7.38 -2.78 23.71
CA PRO A 319 8.04 -3.66 22.76
C PRO A 319 7.13 -3.92 21.55
N LEU A 320 7.73 -4.05 20.38
CA LEU A 320 6.99 -4.38 19.16
C LEU A 320 7.67 -5.51 18.37
N LEU A 321 6.84 -6.32 17.71
CA LEU A 321 7.29 -7.37 16.80
C LEU A 321 6.83 -7.04 15.39
N VAL A 322 7.76 -7.05 14.43
CA VAL A 322 7.46 -6.92 13.01
C VAL A 322 7.08 -8.30 12.47
N ARG A 323 5.86 -8.45 11.94
CA ARG A 323 5.36 -9.75 11.45
C ARG A 323 4.62 -9.65 10.14
N ARG A 324 4.63 -10.75 9.39
CA ARG A 324 3.75 -10.92 8.23
C ARG A 324 2.31 -11.15 8.71
N LEU A 325 1.35 -10.66 7.94
CA LEU A 325 -0.04 -11.03 8.16
C LEU A 325 -0.25 -12.51 7.86
N LYS A 326 -0.90 -13.23 8.78
CA LYS A 326 -1.36 -14.59 8.48
C LYS A 326 -2.53 -14.48 7.51
N THR A 327 -2.32 -14.91 6.26
CA THR A 327 -3.43 -15.10 5.33
C THR A 327 -4.41 -16.08 5.96
N ARG A 328 -5.69 -15.72 6.06
CA ARG A 328 -6.75 -16.64 6.49
C ARG A 328 -7.01 -17.68 5.38
N GLN A 329 -6.06 -18.57 5.13
CA GLN A 329 -6.26 -19.78 4.33
C GLN A 329 -6.05 -20.97 5.26
N GLY A 330 -7.16 -21.49 5.80
CA GLY A 330 -7.09 -22.65 6.69
C GLY A 330 -8.35 -23.10 7.44
N ASN A 331 -9.49 -22.38 7.36
CA ASN A 331 -10.73 -22.76 8.07
C ASN A 331 -11.91 -23.11 7.15
N LEU A 332 -11.67 -23.56 5.92
CA LEU A 332 -12.74 -24.00 5.01
C LEU A 332 -12.77 -25.51 4.71
N ASN A 333 -11.91 -26.33 5.36
CA ASN A 333 -11.91 -27.79 5.20
C ASN A 333 -12.06 -28.56 6.53
N LYS A 334 -12.88 -28.05 7.46
CA LYS A 334 -13.37 -28.83 8.61
C LYS A 334 -14.79 -28.42 8.98
N MET A 335 -15.75 -28.79 8.13
CA MET A 335 -17.08 -29.25 8.50
C MET A 335 -17.52 -30.27 7.45
#